data_AF-A0A261CXU0-F1
#
_entry.id   AF-A0A261CXU0-F1
#
_cell.length_a   1.000
_cell.length_b   1.000
_cell.length_c   1.000
_cell.angle_alpha   90.00
_cell.angle_beta   90.00
_cell.angle_gamma   90.00
#
_symmetry.space_group_name_H-M   'P 1'
#
loop_
_entity.id
_entity.type
_entity.pdbx_description
1 polymer ?
#
loop_
_entity_poly.entity_id
_entity_poly.type
_entity_poly.pdbx_seq_one_letter_code
_entity_poly.pdbx_strand_id
1 'polypeptide(L)'
;MSRSAKFVPAVLAAAGAACVIAGTATGAGAASAEASSPMPVGDSQFGYIATHALTQRAADMNLPEFVASIPVPAEYKPANLALAARFDIVVDEALASPGGCVQVVIDPAPTSGGVFSYGFFAVEGQYCQP
;
A
#
# COMPACT_ATOMS: atom_id res chain seq x y z
N MET A 1 36.86 -2.95 53.14
CA MET A 1 35.69 -2.04 53.18
C MET A 1 35.27 -1.79 51.74
N SER A 2 34.36 -2.59 51.21
CA SER A 2 32.90 -2.38 51.16
C SER A 2 32.47 -1.74 49.85
N ARG A 3 31.60 -2.45 49.12
CA ARG A 3 31.08 -2.12 47.78
C ARG A 3 30.20 -0.87 47.84
N SER A 4 30.16 -0.10 46.75
CA SER A 4 29.04 0.81 46.49
C SER A 4 28.64 0.70 45.03
N ALA A 5 27.57 -0.05 44.79
CA ALA A 5 26.82 -0.03 43.56
C ALA A 5 26.03 1.29 43.49
N LYS A 6 26.23 2.08 42.43
CA LYS A 6 25.38 3.22 42.11
C LYS A 6 24.32 2.75 41.11
N PHE A 7 23.10 2.61 41.62
CA PHE A 7 21.88 2.53 40.83
C PHE A 7 21.76 3.79 39.96
N VAL A 8 21.51 3.61 38.66
CA VAL A 8 21.04 4.66 37.77
C VAL A 8 19.56 4.38 37.49
N PRO A 9 18.64 5.33 37.72
CA PRO A 9 17.23 5.11 37.53
C PRO A 9 16.88 5.03 36.04
N ALA A 10 15.99 4.11 35.70
CA ALA A 10 15.35 4.02 34.39
C ALA A 10 14.57 5.30 34.11
N VAL A 11 14.95 6.01 33.06
CA VAL A 11 14.18 7.15 32.53
C VAL A 11 12.97 6.59 31.78
N LEU A 12 11.80 6.79 32.37
CA LEU A 12 10.51 6.75 31.69
C LEU A 12 10.52 7.78 30.55
N ALA A 13 10.57 7.32 29.30
CA ALA A 13 10.29 8.15 28.14
C ALA A 13 8.77 8.32 28.01
N ALA A 14 8.21 9.30 28.72
CA ALA A 14 6.93 9.90 28.39
C ALA A 14 7.19 11.20 27.61
N ALA A 15 7.07 11.10 26.29
CA ALA A 15 6.89 12.23 25.37
C ALA A 15 5.99 11.69 24.27
N GLY A 16 4.72 12.09 24.13
CA GLY A 16 4.34 13.49 24.03
C GLY A 16 4.84 14.03 22.68
N ALA A 17 4.39 13.42 21.57
CA ALA A 17 4.70 13.87 20.22
C ALA A 17 3.44 13.89 19.37
N ALA A 18 2.90 15.11 19.26
CA ALA A 18 2.22 15.68 18.11
C ALA A 18 1.32 14.75 17.26
N CYS A 19 0.01 14.96 17.40
CA CYS A 19 -0.93 14.75 16.29
C CYS A 19 -0.48 15.63 15.11
N VAL A 20 0.35 15.08 14.24
CA VAL A 20 0.50 15.58 12.88
C VAL A 20 -0.78 15.22 12.15
N ILE A 21 -1.66 16.20 11.98
CA ILE A 21 -2.77 16.15 11.03
C ILE A 21 -2.13 16.30 9.64
N ALA A 22 -1.43 15.26 9.19
CA ALA A 22 -1.21 15.06 7.78
C ALA A 22 -2.49 14.41 7.27
N GLY A 23 -3.22 15.10 6.39
CA GLY A 23 -4.36 14.54 5.68
C GLY A 23 -3.91 13.26 5.00
N THR A 24 -4.18 12.15 5.67
CA THR A 24 -3.87 10.82 5.21
C THR A 24 -4.70 10.58 3.96
N ALA A 25 -4.05 10.16 2.89
CA ALA A 25 -4.70 9.25 1.95
C ALA A 25 -5.00 7.94 2.71
N THR A 26 -5.98 8.00 3.61
CA THR A 26 -6.54 6.87 4.36
C THR A 26 -7.42 6.09 3.40
N GLY A 27 -6.76 5.33 2.53
CA GLY A 27 -7.37 4.50 1.50
C GLY A 27 -6.45 3.39 0.99
N ALA A 28 -5.13 3.53 1.13
CA ALA A 28 -4.20 2.41 0.97
C ALA A 28 -4.00 1.77 2.35
N GLY A 29 -4.75 0.71 2.65
CA GLY A 29 -4.51 -0.08 3.86
C GLY A 29 -3.03 -0.46 3.97
N ALA A 30 -2.48 -0.38 5.18
CA ALA A 30 -1.14 -0.85 5.55
C ALA A 30 -1.02 -2.39 5.51
N ALA A 31 -1.61 -3.01 4.48
CA ALA A 31 -1.35 -4.40 4.16
C ALA A 31 0.11 -4.51 3.71
N SER A 32 0.79 -5.57 4.18
CA SER A 32 2.14 -5.88 3.72
C SER A 32 2.20 -5.75 2.20
N ALA A 33 3.27 -5.13 1.71
CA ALA A 33 3.49 -5.05 0.28
C ALA A 33 3.89 -6.42 -0.28
N GLU A 34 4.42 -7.30 0.57
CA GLU A 34 4.84 -8.66 0.22
C GLU A 34 3.69 -9.44 -0.44
N ALA A 35 4.04 -10.19 -1.50
CA ALA A 35 3.11 -11.08 -2.16
C ALA A 35 2.51 -12.08 -1.17
N SER A 36 1.19 -12.15 -1.12
CA SER A 36 0.46 -13.05 -0.22
C SER A 36 -0.81 -13.60 -0.89
N SER A 37 -1.69 -14.25 -0.13
CA SER A 37 -3.00 -14.65 -0.66
C SER A 37 -3.84 -13.42 -1.04
N PRO A 38 -4.75 -13.55 -2.03
CA PRO A 38 -5.61 -12.44 -2.43
C PRO A 38 -6.38 -11.86 -1.23
N MET A 39 -6.45 -10.54 -1.18
CA MET A 39 -7.27 -9.83 -0.22
C MET A 39 -8.74 -10.21 -0.39
N PRO A 40 -9.47 -10.46 0.71
CA PRO A 40 -10.91 -10.63 0.67
C PRO A 40 -11.59 -9.39 0.08
N VAL A 41 -12.65 -9.63 -0.71
CA VAL A 41 -13.47 -8.58 -1.33
C VAL A 41 -14.81 -8.55 -0.60
N GLY A 42 -15.18 -7.39 -0.04
CA GLY A 42 -16.46 -7.23 0.64
C GLY A 42 -17.65 -7.21 -0.34
N ASP A 43 -18.86 -7.44 0.17
CA ASP A 43 -20.09 -7.56 -0.63
C ASP A 43 -20.39 -6.34 -1.52
N SER A 44 -19.98 -5.14 -1.10
CA SER A 44 -20.16 -3.89 -1.84
C SER A 44 -18.95 -3.49 -2.69
N GLN A 45 -17.88 -4.30 -2.69
CA GLN A 45 -16.61 -4.00 -3.34
C GLN A 45 -16.46 -4.81 -4.62
N PHE A 46 -15.60 -4.33 -5.52
CA PHE A 46 -15.21 -5.03 -6.73
C PHE A 46 -13.76 -5.46 -6.63
N GLY A 47 -13.47 -6.74 -6.90
CA GLY A 47 -12.11 -7.28 -6.91
C GLY A 47 -11.70 -7.75 -8.29
N TYR A 48 -10.49 -7.39 -8.71
CA TYR A 48 -9.89 -7.82 -9.97
C TYR A 48 -8.50 -8.36 -9.69
N ILE A 49 -8.18 -9.53 -10.23
CA ILE A 49 -6.83 -10.11 -10.18
C ILE A 49 -6.27 -10.08 -11.59
N ALA A 50 -5.12 -9.42 -11.77
CA ALA A 50 -4.40 -9.38 -13.03
C ALA A 50 -3.76 -10.74 -13.33
N THR A 51 -3.46 -11.01 -14.59
CA THR A 51 -2.57 -12.12 -14.94
C THR A 51 -1.12 -11.75 -14.61
N HIS A 52 -0.25 -12.75 -14.53
CA HIS A 52 1.19 -12.51 -14.41
C HIS A 52 1.72 -11.66 -15.58
N ALA A 53 1.33 -12.00 -16.82
CA ALA A 53 1.74 -11.25 -18.01
C ALA A 53 1.31 -9.77 -17.98
N LEU A 54 0.13 -9.45 -17.45
CA LEU A 54 -0.31 -8.06 -17.29
C LEU A 54 0.51 -7.31 -16.23
N THR A 55 0.91 -8.01 -15.17
CA THR A 55 1.76 -7.46 -14.11
C THR A 55 3.16 -7.14 -14.64
N GLN A 56 3.77 -8.05 -15.41
CA GLN A 56 5.04 -7.81 -16.10
C GLN A 56 4.94 -6.61 -17.05
N ARG A 57 3.87 -6.55 -17.85
CA ARG A 57 3.66 -5.43 -18.77
C ARG A 57 3.52 -4.10 -18.04
N ALA A 58 2.92 -4.07 -16.85
CA ALA A 58 2.85 -2.86 -16.04
C ALA A 58 4.24 -2.36 -15.61
N ALA A 59 5.13 -3.27 -15.23
CA ALA A 59 6.53 -2.94 -14.93
C ALA A 59 7.29 -2.47 -16.18
N ASP A 60 7.17 -3.19 -17.30
CA ASP A 60 7.88 -2.87 -18.55
C ASP A 60 7.51 -1.49 -19.11
N MET A 61 6.26 -1.07 -18.92
CA MET A 61 5.78 0.24 -19.36
C MET A 61 6.06 1.37 -18.36
N ASN A 62 6.65 1.04 -17.21
CA ASN A 62 6.78 1.95 -16.08
C ASN A 62 5.43 2.62 -15.74
N LEU A 63 4.37 1.81 -15.66
CA LEU A 63 3.01 2.27 -15.47
C LEU A 63 2.82 3.16 -14.22
N PRO A 64 3.50 2.93 -13.08
CA PRO A 64 3.46 3.85 -11.95
C PRO A 64 3.91 5.26 -12.29
N GLU A 65 5.00 5.42 -13.04
CA GLU A 65 5.49 6.73 -13.49
C GLU A 65 4.50 7.39 -14.46
N PHE A 66 3.88 6.60 -15.33
CA PHE A 66 2.78 7.09 -16.16
C PHE A 66 1.63 7.64 -15.31
N VAL A 67 1.19 6.92 -14.26
CA VAL A 67 0.16 7.41 -13.32
C VAL A 67 0.60 8.70 -12.63
N ALA A 68 1.85 8.78 -12.17
CA ALA A 68 2.41 9.98 -11.53
C ALA A 68 2.37 11.21 -12.47
N SER A 69 2.52 10.99 -13.77
CA SER A 69 2.55 12.02 -14.82
C SER A 69 1.16 12.57 -15.20
N ILE A 70 0.07 11.89 -14.84
CA ILE A 70 -1.30 12.31 -15.20
C ILE A 70 -1.56 13.73 -14.66
N PRO A 71 -2.03 14.66 -15.51
CA PRO A 71 -2.43 15.98 -15.06
C PRO A 71 -3.69 15.86 -14.20
N VAL A 72 -3.53 16.14 -12.91
CA VAL A 72 -4.63 16.20 -11.94
C VAL A 72 -4.69 17.59 -11.31
N PRO A 73 -5.87 18.04 -10.85
CA PRO A 73 -5.98 19.25 -10.03
C PRO A 73 -5.00 19.23 -8.85
N ALA A 74 -4.52 20.40 -8.44
CA ALA A 74 -3.44 20.53 -7.46
C ALA A 74 -3.78 19.88 -6.11
N GLU A 75 -5.04 19.96 -5.70
CA GLU A 75 -5.61 19.33 -4.52
C GLU A 75 -5.52 17.79 -4.53
N TYR A 76 -5.46 17.16 -5.71
CA TYR A 76 -5.36 15.71 -5.86
C TYR A 76 -3.95 15.22 -6.17
N LYS A 77 -3.00 16.12 -6.46
CA LYS A 77 -1.62 15.74 -6.81
C LYS A 77 -0.96 14.85 -5.75
N PRO A 78 -1.06 15.13 -4.44
CA PRO A 78 -0.50 14.24 -3.42
C PRO A 78 -1.11 12.83 -3.44
N ALA A 79 -2.43 12.73 -3.62
CA ALA A 79 -3.12 11.44 -3.69
C ALA A 79 -2.71 10.66 -4.94
N ASN A 80 -2.55 11.32 -6.09
CA ASN A 80 -2.08 10.69 -7.32
C ASN A 80 -0.64 10.17 -7.21
N LEU A 81 0.25 10.92 -6.57
CA LEU A 81 1.62 10.48 -6.30
C LEU A 81 1.67 9.31 -5.31
N ALA A 82 0.84 9.33 -4.27
CA ALA A 82 0.74 8.24 -3.31
C ALA A 82 0.20 6.95 -3.98
N LEU A 83 -0.79 7.09 -4.86
CA LEU A 83 -1.32 6.00 -5.66
C LEU A 83 -0.24 5.39 -6.56
N ALA A 84 0.49 6.22 -7.30
CA ALA A 84 1.60 5.79 -8.14
C ALA A 84 2.66 5.03 -7.35
N ALA A 85 3.13 5.60 -6.24
CA ALA A 85 4.14 4.98 -5.39
C ALA A 85 3.65 3.64 -4.79
N ARG A 86 2.39 3.55 -4.36
CA ARG A 86 1.83 2.29 -3.87
C ARG A 86 1.75 1.24 -4.96
N PHE A 87 1.37 1.63 -6.17
CA PHE A 87 1.27 0.72 -7.29
C PHE A 87 2.64 0.19 -7.71
N ASP A 88 3.67 1.05 -7.71
CA ASP A 88 5.07 0.68 -7.94
C ASP A 88 5.54 -0.42 -6.99
N ILE A 89 5.41 -0.17 -5.68
CA ILE A 89 5.75 -1.12 -4.63
C ILE A 89 5.02 -2.46 -4.82
N VAL A 90 3.73 -2.43 -5.16
CA VAL A 90 2.92 -3.65 -5.31
C VAL A 90 3.32 -4.46 -6.55
N VAL A 91 3.67 -3.80 -7.65
CA VAL A 91 4.15 -4.48 -8.86
C VAL A 91 5.49 -5.16 -8.59
N ASP A 92 6.42 -4.45 -7.94
CA ASP A 92 7.73 -5.01 -7.58
C ASP A 92 7.60 -6.24 -6.68
N GLU A 93 6.79 -6.15 -5.63
CA GLU A 93 6.58 -7.25 -4.69
C GLU A 93 5.83 -8.44 -5.33
N ALA A 94 4.88 -8.17 -6.23
CA ALA A 94 4.22 -9.23 -6.99
C ALA A 94 5.21 -9.97 -7.89
N LEU A 95 6.10 -9.25 -8.57
CA LEU A 95 7.10 -9.84 -9.47
C LEU A 95 8.28 -10.50 -8.75
N ALA A 96 8.50 -10.18 -7.47
CA ALA A 96 9.43 -10.92 -6.62
C ALA A 96 8.96 -12.37 -6.36
N SER A 97 7.66 -12.64 -6.46
CA SER A 97 7.08 -13.98 -6.41
C SER A 97 7.01 -14.61 -7.82
N PRO A 98 7.56 -15.82 -8.05
CA PRO A 98 7.44 -16.49 -9.35
C PRO A 98 5.98 -16.65 -9.78
N GLY A 99 5.60 -16.04 -10.90
CA GLY A 99 4.22 -16.05 -11.42
C GLY A 99 3.26 -15.09 -10.69
N GLY A 100 3.74 -14.25 -9.78
CA GLY A 100 2.91 -13.35 -8.98
C GLY A 100 2.22 -12.26 -9.80
N CYS A 101 1.16 -11.69 -9.24
CA CYS A 101 0.29 -10.75 -9.92
C CYS A 101 -0.27 -9.69 -8.98
N VAL A 102 -0.82 -8.62 -9.55
CA VAL A 102 -1.51 -7.58 -8.77
C VAL A 102 -3.00 -7.87 -8.65
N GLN A 103 -3.54 -7.74 -7.44
CA GLN A 103 -4.97 -7.58 -7.21
C GLN A 103 -5.31 -6.11 -6.98
N VAL A 104 -6.43 -5.68 -7.55
CA VAL A 104 -7.08 -4.40 -7.29
C VAL A 104 -8.41 -4.65 -6.60
N VAL A 105 -8.66 -3.95 -5.49
CA VAL A 105 -9.97 -3.91 -4.82
C VAL A 105 -10.49 -2.48 -4.88
N ILE A 106 -11.72 -2.32 -5.36
CA ILE A 106 -12.39 -1.04 -5.55
C ILE A 106 -13.57 -0.98 -4.59
N ASP A 107 -13.57 0.03 -3.72
CA ASP A 107 -14.71 0.38 -2.88
C ASP A 107 -15.45 1.57 -3.50
N PRO A 108 -16.66 1.39 -4.05
CA PRO A 108 -17.44 2.45 -4.70
C PRO A 108 -18.17 3.37 -3.71
N ALA A 109 -18.19 3.04 -2.42
CA ALA A 109 -18.88 3.82 -1.41
C ALA A 109 -18.09 3.79 -0.09
N PRO A 110 -16.86 4.33 -0.07
CA PRO A 110 -16.02 4.28 1.12
C PRO A 110 -16.68 5.04 2.27
N THR A 111 -16.74 4.41 3.45
CA THR A 111 -17.34 4.98 4.67
C THR A 111 -16.59 6.20 5.21
N SER A 112 -15.36 6.42 4.75
CA SER A 112 -14.52 7.58 5.04
C SER A 112 -14.79 8.80 4.14
N GLY A 113 -15.71 8.69 3.17
CA GLY A 113 -16.02 9.73 2.18
C GLY A 113 -15.20 9.61 0.89
N GLY A 114 -15.68 10.25 -0.18
CA GLY A 114 -15.12 10.13 -1.54
C GLY A 114 -16.04 9.40 -2.52
N VAL A 115 -15.68 9.37 -3.80
CA VAL A 115 -16.48 8.70 -4.84
C VAL A 115 -16.03 7.24 -5.04
N PHE A 116 -14.74 6.94 -4.83
CA PHE A 116 -14.16 5.60 -4.90
C PHE A 116 -12.90 5.51 -4.01
N SER A 117 -12.58 4.31 -3.53
CA SER A 117 -11.27 3.97 -2.94
C SER A 117 -10.67 2.76 -3.67
N TYR A 118 -9.34 2.76 -3.84
CA TYR A 118 -8.60 1.70 -4.53
C TYR A 118 -7.54 1.10 -3.60
N GLY A 119 -7.56 -0.22 -3.44
CA GLY A 119 -6.50 -1.00 -2.81
C GLY A 119 -5.73 -1.81 -3.85
N PHE A 120 -4.40 -1.78 -3.77
CA PHE A 120 -3.49 -2.59 -4.59
C PHE A 120 -2.71 -3.54 -3.69
N PHE A 121 -2.65 -4.80 -4.10
CA PHE A 121 -2.07 -5.89 -3.32
C PHE A 121 -1.24 -6.81 -4.21
N ALA A 122 -0.07 -7.20 -3.73
CA ALA A 122 0.75 -8.20 -4.39
C ALA A 122 0.21 -9.59 -4.04
N VAL A 123 0.07 -10.44 -5.04
CA VAL A 123 -0.48 -11.79 -4.91
C VAL A 123 0.56 -12.82 -5.35
N GLU A 124 0.73 -13.86 -4.54
CA GLU A 124 1.63 -14.97 -4.88
C GLU A 124 1.17 -15.71 -6.14
N GLY A 125 2.14 -16.19 -6.93
CA GLY A 125 1.84 -16.78 -8.24
C GLY A 125 0.92 -18.00 -8.24
N GLN A 126 0.84 -18.73 -7.13
CA GLN A 126 -0.09 -19.86 -6.97
C GLN A 126 -1.58 -19.47 -7.03
N TYR A 127 -1.90 -18.19 -6.84
CA TYR A 127 -3.26 -17.66 -6.93
C TYR A 127 -3.51 -16.89 -8.23
N CYS A 128 -2.48 -16.74 -9.06
CA CYS A 128 -2.52 -15.95 -10.27
C CYS A 128 -2.81 -16.82 -11.50
N GLN A 129 -3.54 -16.25 -12.44
CA GLN A 129 -3.64 -16.83 -13.78
C GLN A 129 -2.31 -16.59 -14.52
N PRO A 130 -1.85 -17.57 -15.33
CA PRO A 130 -0.62 -17.43 -16.11
C PRO A 130 -0.65 -16.21 -17.04
#